data_AF-A0A0T5ZGB4-F1
#
_entry.id   AF-A0A0T5ZGB4-F1
#
_cell.length_a   1.000
_cell.length_b   1.000
_cell.length_c   1.000
_cell.angle_alpha   90.00
_cell.angle_beta   90.00
_cell.angle_gamma   90.00
#
_symmetry.space_group_name_H-M   'P 1'
#
loop_
_entity.id
_entity.type
_entity.pdbx_description
1 polymer ?
#
loop_
_entity_poly.entity_id
_entity_poly.type
_entity_poly.pdbx_seq_one_letter_code
_entity_poly.pdbx_strand_id
1 'polypeptide(L)'
;MILLNLLILLIVPLVSGSIDSFEDKFIDPSIEEQKMFKNLLEQFLKLDIDKKDVSGILNTFEKPRIVTFPCNIEDVNDLVVNVAETRLAGFTVPEEHEGGVIVGGTYSWQCKITTSSKGIITMDCDNTIKLNPDVINPTEEKDQRSQKVDNLVIIYHELLHGQLMLDAISSSQEWRNDVCNKTPTDKIDYSYSDKQHIVINPLQEEFASQLVSKEGGVFFLEKINPIETENGEFFKKITSRFDHPQLVDSGIKVTYRGINTNELSVSFHQEDIVISGSLKDKTKSGTVWLYAFPEDNPKTNSNQEIPQWIKNNAAWWSEETITDSDFLNGIEFLIQNGIMKIQKVEKNSEPSEEIPSWVRNNAEWWSLGLISDEDFVSGIKYLIEAGIIAYQ
;
A
#
# COMPACT_ATOMS: atom_id res chain seq x y z
N MET A 1 53.32 35.22 18.45
CA MET A 1 53.57 35.80 17.12
C MET A 1 52.71 35.04 16.13
N ILE A 2 51.59 35.65 15.74
CA ILE A 2 50.58 35.12 14.83
C ILE A 2 51.11 35.32 13.42
N LEU A 3 51.13 34.26 12.60
CA LEU A 3 51.34 34.40 11.16
C LEU A 3 50.16 33.75 10.44
N LEU A 4 49.27 34.69 10.08
CA LEU A 4 48.13 34.62 9.20
C LEU A 4 48.60 34.11 7.82
N ASN A 5 47.99 33.05 7.31
CA ASN A 5 48.08 32.72 5.88
C ASN A 5 46.67 32.76 5.30
N LEU A 6 46.44 33.82 4.54
CA LEU A 6 45.28 34.05 3.69
C LEU A 6 45.17 32.91 2.67
N LEU A 7 44.09 32.13 2.73
CA LEU A 7 43.59 31.41 1.57
C LEU A 7 42.40 32.20 1.02
N ILE A 8 42.62 32.84 -0.13
CA ILE A 8 41.63 33.61 -0.87
C ILE A 8 40.58 32.62 -1.39
N LEU A 9 39.40 32.58 -0.75
CA LEU A 9 38.19 32.05 -1.36
C LEU A 9 37.80 32.99 -2.50
N LEU A 10 37.99 32.56 -3.73
CA LEU A 10 37.31 33.12 -4.90
C LEU A 10 35.82 32.75 -4.77
N ILE A 11 35.07 33.60 -4.07
CA ILE A 11 33.62 33.64 -4.14
C ILE A 11 33.30 34.14 -5.55
N VAL A 12 32.96 33.22 -6.45
CA VAL A 12 32.23 33.59 -7.66
C VAL A 12 30.88 34.11 -7.17
N PRO A 13 30.50 35.36 -7.46
CA PRO A 13 29.20 35.85 -7.07
C PRO A 13 28.18 35.03 -7.85
N LEU A 14 27.39 34.23 -7.14
CA LEU A 14 26.06 33.84 -7.58
C LEU A 14 25.35 35.15 -7.92
N VAL A 15 25.34 35.49 -9.20
CA VAL A 15 24.42 36.50 -9.72
C VAL A 15 23.06 35.94 -9.40
N SER A 16 22.44 36.49 -8.36
CA SER A 16 21.01 36.35 -8.08
C SER A 16 20.28 36.96 -9.26
N GLY A 17 20.16 36.17 -10.34
CA GLY A 17 19.14 36.36 -11.34
C GLY A 17 17.83 36.20 -10.60
N SER A 18 17.09 37.30 -10.53
CA SER A 18 15.70 37.35 -10.13
C SER A 18 14.96 36.17 -10.75
N ILE A 19 14.64 35.20 -9.90
CA ILE A 19 13.63 34.19 -10.18
C ILE A 19 12.36 35.03 -10.35
N ASP A 20 11.89 35.18 -11.58
CA ASP A 20 10.48 35.53 -11.79
C ASP A 20 9.70 34.32 -11.25
N SER A 21 9.46 34.36 -9.94
CA SER A 21 8.53 33.48 -9.26
C SER A 21 7.24 33.52 -10.04
N PHE A 22 6.67 32.35 -10.28
CA PHE A 22 5.26 32.21 -10.66
C PHE A 22 4.39 32.77 -9.53
N GLU A 23 4.34 34.10 -9.42
CA GLU A 23 3.39 34.84 -8.61
C GLU A 23 2.08 34.96 -9.40
N ASP A 24 1.39 33.85 -9.53
CA ASP A 24 -0.07 33.85 -9.57
C ASP A 24 -0.56 32.89 -8.47
N LYS A 25 -0.45 33.38 -7.22
CA LYS A 25 -1.06 32.86 -5.99
C LYS A 25 -0.86 31.37 -5.68
N PHE A 26 0.39 30.89 -5.68
CA PHE A 26 0.65 29.71 -4.85
C PHE A 26 0.46 30.10 -3.38
N ILE A 27 -0.48 29.43 -2.71
CA ILE A 27 -0.73 29.62 -1.28
C ILE A 27 -0.04 28.48 -0.57
N ASP A 28 0.93 28.81 0.27
CA ASP A 28 1.61 27.80 1.08
C ASP A 28 0.59 27.08 1.98
N PRO A 29 0.70 25.74 2.11
CA PRO A 29 -0.14 24.98 3.02
C PRO A 29 0.00 25.50 4.45
N SER A 30 -1.09 25.45 5.20
CA SER A 30 -1.09 25.78 6.63
C SER A 30 -0.15 24.85 7.41
N ILE A 31 0.26 25.28 8.60
CA ILE A 31 1.13 24.49 9.50
C ILE A 31 0.50 23.12 9.82
N GLU A 32 -0.83 23.06 9.98
CA GLU A 32 -1.54 21.82 10.25
C GLU A 32 -1.50 20.87 9.04
N GLU A 33 -1.71 21.38 7.82
CA GLU A 33 -1.59 20.60 6.59
C GLU A 33 -0.17 20.05 6.40
N GLN A 34 0.85 20.89 6.63
CA GLN A 34 2.25 20.46 6.58
C GLN A 34 2.52 19.33 7.59
N LYS A 35 1.99 19.45 8.81
CA LYS A 35 2.13 18.44 9.87
C LYS A 35 1.40 17.14 9.51
N MET A 36 0.19 17.23 8.97
CA MET A 36 -0.58 16.08 8.50
C MET A 36 0.18 15.32 7.41
N PHE A 37 0.66 16.04 6.40
CA PHE A 37 1.44 15.45 5.31
C PHE A 37 2.74 14.82 5.80
N LYS A 38 3.47 15.50 6.70
CA LYS A 38 4.68 14.96 7.30
C LYS A 38 4.41 13.66 8.06
N ASN A 39 3.34 13.60 8.86
CA ASN A 39 2.96 12.39 9.58
C ASN A 39 2.61 11.24 8.61
N LEU A 40 1.92 11.54 7.51
CA LEU A 40 1.60 10.56 6.49
C LEU A 40 2.86 10.00 5.81
N LEU A 41 3.80 10.88 5.42
CA LEU A 41 5.10 10.47 4.87
C LEU A 41 5.92 9.67 5.87
N GLU A 42 5.99 10.08 7.14
CA GLU A 42 6.71 9.33 8.18
C GLU A 42 6.13 7.92 8.36
N GLN A 43 4.81 7.76 8.32
CA GLN A 43 4.19 6.45 8.35
C GLN A 43 4.55 5.63 7.12
N PHE A 44 4.45 6.21 5.93
CA PHE A 44 4.80 5.56 4.67
C PHE A 44 6.26 5.08 4.64
N LEU A 45 7.20 5.93 5.07
CA LEU A 45 8.64 5.62 5.09
C LEU A 45 9.02 4.52 6.09
N LYS A 46 8.25 4.36 7.17
CA LYS A 46 8.47 3.29 8.16
C LYS A 46 7.95 1.92 7.71
N LEU A 47 7.21 1.85 6.58
CA LEU A 47 6.65 0.59 6.10
C LEU A 47 7.73 -0.32 5.52
N ASP A 48 7.96 -1.41 6.23
CA ASP A 48 8.65 -2.59 5.71
C ASP A 48 7.67 -3.49 4.96
N ILE A 49 7.43 -3.13 3.69
CA ILE A 49 6.52 -3.74 2.71
C ILE A 49 7.16 -3.56 1.34
N ASP A 50 7.14 -4.61 0.52
CA ASP A 50 7.67 -4.56 -0.84
C ASP A 50 6.79 -3.68 -1.73
N LYS A 51 7.42 -2.74 -2.43
CA LYS A 51 6.75 -1.73 -3.25
C LYS A 51 7.75 -1.13 -4.23
N LYS A 52 7.26 -0.56 -5.34
CA LYS A 52 8.10 0.19 -6.26
C LYS A 52 8.79 1.33 -5.51
N ASP A 53 10.10 1.43 -5.74
CA ASP A 53 10.88 2.50 -5.14
C ASP A 53 10.41 3.86 -5.64
N VAL A 54 10.13 4.75 -4.69
CA VAL A 54 9.75 6.16 -4.89
C VAL A 54 10.74 7.11 -4.21
N SER A 55 11.94 6.63 -3.87
CA SER A 55 12.99 7.44 -3.24
C SER A 55 13.39 8.65 -4.09
N GLY A 56 13.38 8.50 -5.42
CA GLY A 56 13.70 9.57 -6.36
C GLY A 56 12.79 10.77 -6.18
N ILE A 57 11.48 10.55 -6.11
CA ILE A 57 10.48 11.60 -5.90
C ILE A 57 10.40 12.07 -4.44
N LEU A 58 10.71 11.22 -3.46
CA LEU A 58 10.77 11.65 -2.07
C LEU A 58 11.90 12.67 -1.84
N ASN A 59 13.05 12.46 -2.48
CA ASN A 59 14.19 13.37 -2.38
C ASN A 59 13.92 14.76 -2.98
N THR A 60 12.96 14.90 -3.92
CA THR A 60 12.64 16.20 -4.53
C THR A 60 11.88 17.14 -3.59
N PHE A 61 11.35 16.63 -2.47
CA PHE A 61 10.77 17.47 -1.40
C PHE A 61 11.84 18.16 -0.55
N GLU A 62 13.06 17.62 -0.51
CA GLU A 62 14.15 18.17 0.31
C GLU A 62 15.07 19.08 -0.48
N LYS A 63 15.33 18.73 -1.75
CA LYS A 63 16.22 19.48 -2.63
C LYS A 63 15.91 19.24 -4.10
N PRO A 64 16.21 20.20 -4.99
CA PRO A 64 16.08 19.99 -6.42
C PRO A 64 16.91 18.80 -6.91
N ARG A 65 16.28 17.93 -7.69
CA ARG A 65 16.93 16.84 -8.41
C ARG A 65 17.34 17.32 -9.79
N ILE A 66 18.63 17.18 -10.12
CA ILE A 66 19.18 17.63 -11.39
C ILE A 66 19.60 16.41 -12.23
N VAL A 67 19.13 16.33 -13.46
CA VAL A 67 19.57 15.36 -14.46
C VAL A 67 20.02 16.09 -15.71
N THR A 68 21.20 15.76 -16.20
CA THR A 68 21.76 16.32 -17.43
C THR A 68 22.02 15.20 -18.41
N PHE A 69 21.61 15.39 -19.67
CA PHE A 69 21.88 14.45 -20.74
C PHE A 69 22.17 15.16 -22.08
N PRO A 70 23.08 14.62 -22.90
CA PRO A 70 23.38 15.14 -24.22
C PRO A 70 22.28 14.77 -25.21
N CYS A 71 22.12 15.61 -26.23
CA CYS A 71 21.30 15.34 -27.40
C CYS A 71 22.16 14.82 -28.56
N ASN A 72 21.50 14.33 -29.61
CA ASN A 72 22.18 13.89 -30.82
C ASN A 72 22.64 15.09 -31.65
N ILE A 73 23.62 14.86 -32.52
CA ILE A 73 24.23 15.91 -33.37
C ILE A 73 23.21 16.61 -34.29
N GLU A 74 22.11 15.92 -34.65
CA GLU A 74 21.07 16.42 -35.55
C GLU A 74 19.88 17.06 -34.80
N ASP A 75 19.86 17.00 -33.47
CA ASP A 75 18.77 17.57 -32.67
C ASP A 75 18.88 19.11 -32.61
N VAL A 76 17.78 19.77 -32.27
CA VAL A 76 17.72 21.25 -32.14
C VAL A 76 18.66 21.77 -31.06
N ASN A 77 18.80 21.02 -29.96
CA ASN A 77 19.62 21.38 -28.82
C ASN A 77 20.77 20.38 -28.66
N ASP A 78 21.86 20.79 -28.03
CA ASP A 78 23.05 19.98 -27.75
C ASP A 78 22.95 19.28 -26.38
N LEU A 79 22.27 19.90 -25.42
CA LEU A 79 22.22 19.46 -24.02
C LEU A 79 20.89 19.84 -23.36
N VAL A 80 20.36 18.91 -22.57
CA VAL A 80 19.21 19.16 -21.68
C VAL A 80 19.64 19.09 -20.23
N VAL A 81 19.23 20.08 -19.45
CA VAL A 81 19.32 20.09 -17.98
C VAL A 81 17.90 20.05 -17.42
N ASN A 82 17.48 18.94 -16.82
CA ASN A 82 16.25 18.88 -16.05
C ASN A 82 16.53 19.20 -14.58
N VAL A 83 15.75 20.10 -14.01
CA VAL A 83 15.68 20.40 -12.58
C VAL A 83 14.26 20.06 -12.13
N ALA A 84 14.11 19.23 -11.11
CA ALA A 84 12.81 18.84 -10.58
C ALA A 84 12.79 18.97 -9.06
N GLU A 85 11.84 19.75 -8.55
CA GLU A 85 11.50 19.87 -7.14
C GLU A 85 10.03 19.56 -6.92
N THR A 86 9.66 19.19 -5.70
CA THR A 86 8.27 18.87 -5.35
C THR A 86 7.90 19.52 -4.03
N ARG A 87 6.70 20.10 -3.97
CA ARG A 87 6.16 20.68 -2.74
C ARG A 87 4.72 20.26 -2.50
N LEU A 88 4.33 20.24 -1.24
CA LEU A 88 2.93 20.13 -0.85
C LEU A 88 2.21 21.42 -1.25
N ALA A 89 1.10 21.29 -1.99
CA ALA A 89 0.24 22.40 -2.37
C ALA A 89 -1.08 22.44 -1.58
N GLY A 90 -1.19 21.62 -0.53
CA GLY A 90 -2.24 21.68 0.48
C GLY A 90 -3.22 20.51 0.43
N PHE A 91 -4.25 20.62 1.26
CA PHE A 91 -5.36 19.68 1.33
C PHE A 91 -6.60 20.35 0.75
N THR A 92 -6.86 20.10 -0.53
CA THR A 92 -7.98 20.68 -1.27
C THR A 92 -8.71 19.58 -2.01
N VAL A 93 -10.04 19.66 -2.08
CA VAL A 93 -10.83 18.77 -2.93
C VAL A 93 -10.37 18.97 -4.38
N PRO A 94 -9.78 17.95 -5.03
CA PRO A 94 -9.35 18.06 -6.42
C PRO A 94 -10.58 18.30 -7.32
N GLU A 95 -10.39 19.04 -8.42
CA GLU A 95 -11.41 19.09 -9.47
C GLU A 95 -11.71 17.65 -9.93
N GLU A 96 -13.00 17.29 -10.04
CA GLU A 96 -13.42 15.93 -10.41
C GLU A 96 -12.66 15.45 -11.65
N HIS A 97 -11.94 14.34 -11.55
CA HIS A 97 -11.46 13.63 -12.74
C HIS A 97 -12.68 13.15 -13.57
N GLU A 98 -12.51 13.08 -14.89
CA GLU A 98 -13.56 12.60 -15.81
C GLU A 98 -14.20 11.30 -15.27
N GLY A 99 -15.49 11.36 -14.93
CA GLY A 99 -16.26 10.20 -14.44
C GLY A 99 -16.73 10.25 -12.97
N GLY A 100 -16.56 11.38 -12.25
CA GLY A 100 -17.16 11.55 -10.92
C GLY A 100 -16.61 10.55 -9.87
N VAL A 101 -15.31 10.26 -9.98
CA VAL A 101 -14.56 9.43 -9.03
C VAL A 101 -14.00 10.35 -7.96
N ILE A 102 -14.20 10.00 -6.68
CA ILE A 102 -13.59 10.73 -5.57
C ILE A 102 -12.07 10.54 -5.69
N VAL A 103 -11.38 11.64 -5.93
CA VAL A 103 -9.93 11.65 -6.11
C VAL A 103 -9.27 11.79 -4.73
N GLY A 104 -8.36 10.87 -4.39
CA GLY A 104 -7.63 10.90 -3.11
C GLY A 104 -6.56 11.99 -3.05
N GLY A 105 -5.99 12.38 -4.19
CA GLY A 105 -4.99 13.43 -4.31
C GLY A 105 -4.68 13.76 -5.77
N THR A 106 -3.68 14.60 -5.99
CA THR A 106 -3.17 14.87 -7.34
C THR A 106 -1.70 15.22 -7.26
N TYR A 107 -0.89 14.49 -8.02
CA TYR A 107 0.47 14.88 -8.37
C TYR A 107 0.48 15.65 -9.69
N SER A 108 0.93 16.91 -9.66
CA SER A 108 0.97 17.79 -10.83
C SER A 108 2.41 18.10 -11.23
N TRP A 109 2.75 17.76 -12.46
CA TRP A 109 3.99 18.20 -13.10
C TRP A 109 3.83 19.60 -13.69
N GLN A 110 4.69 20.53 -13.30
CA GLN A 110 4.65 21.92 -13.78
C GLN A 110 6.04 22.35 -14.23
N CYS A 111 6.39 21.99 -15.45
CA CYS A 111 7.68 22.33 -16.02
C CYS A 111 7.63 23.51 -16.99
N LYS A 112 8.67 24.32 -16.96
CA LYS A 112 8.95 25.38 -17.93
C LYS A 112 10.29 25.13 -18.62
N ILE A 113 10.29 25.24 -19.94
CA ILE A 113 11.53 25.18 -20.72
C ILE A 113 12.10 26.59 -20.83
N THR A 114 13.37 26.75 -20.47
CA THR A 114 14.13 27.99 -20.61
C THR A 114 15.42 27.72 -21.38
N THR A 115 15.98 28.77 -22.00
CA THR A 115 17.26 28.68 -22.73
C THR A 115 18.32 29.42 -21.94
N SER A 116 19.40 28.74 -21.57
CA SER A 116 20.51 29.33 -20.80
C SER A 116 21.67 29.80 -21.68
N SER A 117 21.92 29.10 -22.81
CA SER A 117 22.98 29.42 -23.78
C SER A 117 22.71 28.71 -25.11
N LYS A 118 23.48 29.01 -26.17
CA LYS A 118 23.33 28.35 -27.47
C LYS A 118 23.45 26.83 -27.32
N GLY A 119 22.40 26.11 -27.69
CA GLY A 119 22.35 24.64 -27.64
C GLY A 119 22.01 24.02 -26.27
N ILE A 120 21.83 24.81 -25.20
CA ILE A 120 21.46 24.27 -23.89
C ILE A 120 20.06 24.72 -23.51
N ILE A 121 19.17 23.75 -23.24
CA ILE A 121 17.85 24.00 -22.66
C ILE A 121 17.78 23.48 -21.24
N THR A 122 17.07 24.23 -20.39
CA THR A 122 16.77 23.84 -19.02
C THR A 122 15.27 23.60 -18.89
N MET A 123 14.90 22.41 -18.42
CA MET A 123 13.54 22.05 -18.06
C MET A 123 13.40 22.15 -16.54
N ASP A 124 12.84 23.26 -16.08
CA ASP A 124 12.67 23.58 -14.66
C ASP A 124 11.26 23.19 -14.21
N CYS A 125 11.14 22.23 -13.30
CA CYS A 125 9.90 21.62 -12.87
C CYS A 125 9.63 21.87 -11.38
N ASP A 126 8.62 22.69 -11.11
CA ASP A 126 8.13 22.99 -9.77
C ASP A 126 6.85 22.18 -9.52
N ASN A 127 7.03 20.92 -9.13
CA ASN A 127 5.93 19.98 -9.04
C ASN A 127 5.16 20.15 -7.74
N THR A 128 3.88 19.79 -7.77
CA THR A 128 3.02 19.88 -6.60
C THR A 128 2.29 18.59 -6.31
N ILE A 129 2.15 18.26 -5.03
CA ILE A 129 1.22 17.23 -4.54
C ILE A 129 0.09 17.89 -3.77
N LYS A 130 -1.15 17.50 -4.06
CA LYS A 130 -2.36 17.90 -3.33
C LYS A 130 -3.05 16.66 -2.81
N LEU A 131 -3.63 16.71 -1.63
CA LEU A 131 -4.40 15.60 -1.06
C LEU A 131 -5.83 16.04 -0.79
N ASN A 132 -6.78 15.12 -0.89
CA ASN A 132 -8.17 15.41 -0.61
C ASN A 132 -8.46 15.26 0.91
N PRO A 133 -8.79 16.34 1.63
CA PRO A 133 -9.03 16.28 3.08
C PRO A 133 -10.20 15.36 3.44
N ASP A 134 -11.24 15.34 2.60
CA ASP A 134 -12.46 14.55 2.84
C ASP A 134 -12.20 13.05 2.75
N VAL A 135 -11.13 12.66 2.05
CA VAL A 135 -10.70 11.26 1.91
C VAL A 135 -9.66 10.91 2.97
N ILE A 136 -8.70 11.81 3.23
CA ILE A 136 -7.63 11.56 4.19
C ILE A 136 -8.13 11.57 5.65
N ASN A 137 -9.13 12.40 5.94
CA ASN A 137 -9.75 12.52 7.25
C ASN A 137 -11.26 12.72 7.12
N PRO A 138 -12.01 11.66 6.75
CA PRO A 138 -13.44 11.75 6.51
C PRO A 138 -14.20 12.13 7.78
N THR A 139 -15.33 12.81 7.60
CA THR A 139 -16.25 13.18 8.69
C THR A 139 -17.02 11.98 9.24
N GLU A 140 -17.25 10.95 8.42
CA GLU A 140 -17.90 9.71 8.81
C GLU A 140 -16.88 8.71 9.39
N GLU A 141 -17.30 7.99 10.42
CA GLU A 141 -16.43 7.06 11.13
C GLU A 141 -16.18 5.79 10.30
N LYS A 142 -15.02 5.75 9.64
CA LYS A 142 -14.49 4.54 8.98
C LYS A 142 -13.71 3.67 9.98
N ASP A 143 -13.60 2.36 9.69
CA ASP A 143 -12.62 1.53 10.39
C ASP A 143 -11.22 2.15 10.33
N GLN A 144 -10.55 2.26 11.47
CA GLN A 144 -9.26 2.95 11.58
C GLN A 144 -8.15 2.25 10.79
N ARG A 145 -8.18 0.91 10.70
CA ARG A 145 -7.21 0.15 9.89
C ARG A 145 -7.45 0.42 8.42
N SER A 146 -8.71 0.34 7.96
CA SER A 146 -9.06 0.66 6.58
C SER A 146 -8.69 2.10 6.20
N GLN A 147 -8.94 3.08 7.08
CA GLN A 147 -8.57 4.47 6.83
C GLN A 147 -7.05 4.65 6.72
N LYS A 148 -6.29 3.98 7.59
CA LYS A 148 -4.82 3.99 7.53
C LYS A 148 -4.31 3.39 6.22
N VAL A 149 -4.87 2.26 5.78
CA VAL A 149 -4.55 1.64 4.48
C VAL A 149 -4.81 2.62 3.35
N ASP A 150 -6.01 3.20 3.27
CA ASP A 150 -6.36 4.12 2.19
C ASP A 150 -5.45 5.36 2.16
N ASN A 151 -5.15 5.96 3.31
CA ASN A 151 -4.24 7.11 3.38
C ASN A 151 -2.85 6.77 2.81
N LEU A 152 -2.32 5.59 3.13
CA LEU A 152 -1.03 5.12 2.64
C LEU A 152 -1.05 4.78 1.14
N VAL A 153 -2.13 4.16 0.67
CA VAL A 153 -2.33 3.86 -0.75
C VAL A 153 -2.42 5.14 -1.59
N ILE A 154 -3.13 6.16 -1.09
CA ILE A 154 -3.28 7.44 -1.77
C ILE A 154 -1.93 8.14 -1.90
N ILE A 155 -1.16 8.27 -0.82
CA ILE A 155 0.16 8.93 -0.92
C ILE A 155 1.09 8.16 -1.85
N TYR A 156 1.07 6.82 -1.81
CA TYR A 156 1.87 6.01 -2.71
C TYR A 156 1.46 6.21 -4.18
N HIS A 157 0.16 6.25 -4.47
CA HIS A 157 -0.39 6.52 -5.79
C HIS A 157 0.13 7.84 -6.37
N GLU A 158 0.02 8.93 -5.61
CA GLU A 158 0.49 10.24 -6.07
C GLU A 158 2.02 10.29 -6.24
N LEU A 159 2.77 9.63 -5.36
CA LEU A 159 4.21 9.52 -5.51
C LEU A 159 4.61 8.70 -6.74
N LEU A 160 3.85 7.67 -7.12
CA LEU A 160 4.11 6.89 -8.33
C LEU A 160 3.97 7.73 -9.61
N HIS A 161 2.97 8.62 -9.70
CA HIS A 161 2.84 9.56 -10.82
C HIS A 161 4.10 10.42 -10.98
N GLY A 162 4.67 10.90 -9.87
CA GLY A 162 5.94 11.60 -9.87
C GLY A 162 7.13 10.70 -10.24
N GLN A 163 7.24 9.54 -9.63
CA GLN A 163 8.39 8.66 -9.83
C GLN A 163 8.47 8.10 -11.25
N LEU A 164 7.35 7.70 -11.87
CA LEU A 164 7.34 7.17 -13.23
C LEU A 164 7.83 8.19 -14.27
N MET A 165 7.47 9.46 -14.08
CA MET A 165 7.97 10.54 -14.93
C MET A 165 9.46 10.82 -14.67
N LEU A 166 9.93 10.76 -13.41
CA LEU A 166 11.36 10.84 -13.11
C LEU A 166 12.17 9.70 -13.74
N ASP A 167 11.60 8.49 -13.77
CA ASP A 167 12.21 7.33 -14.43
C ASP A 167 12.29 7.59 -15.95
N ALA A 168 11.23 8.09 -16.57
CA ALA A 168 11.24 8.45 -17.99
C ALA A 168 12.30 9.52 -18.33
N ILE A 169 12.39 10.59 -17.53
CA ILE A 169 13.45 11.60 -17.66
C ILE A 169 14.85 10.96 -17.55
N SER A 170 14.99 9.92 -16.73
CA SER A 170 16.27 9.28 -16.41
C SER A 170 16.67 8.17 -17.39
N SER A 171 15.73 7.54 -18.08
CA SER A 171 16.03 6.36 -18.91
C SER A 171 15.24 6.21 -20.20
N SER A 172 14.16 6.96 -20.43
CA SER A 172 13.39 6.85 -21.68
C SER A 172 14.09 7.59 -22.82
N GLN A 173 14.63 6.85 -23.79
CA GLN A 173 15.29 7.45 -24.95
C GLN A 173 14.29 8.19 -25.85
N GLU A 174 13.08 7.65 -26.00
CA GLU A 174 12.03 8.28 -26.80
C GLU A 174 11.64 9.65 -26.22
N TRP A 175 11.38 9.70 -24.92
CA TRP A 175 11.07 10.95 -24.23
C TRP A 175 12.24 11.96 -24.31
N ARG A 176 13.47 11.50 -24.11
CA ARG A 176 14.67 12.36 -24.21
C ARG A 176 14.87 12.94 -25.60
N ASN A 177 14.68 12.13 -26.64
CA ASN A 177 14.78 12.58 -28.04
C ASN A 177 13.71 13.64 -28.36
N ASP A 178 12.49 13.48 -27.85
CA ASP A 178 11.45 14.50 -27.98
C ASP A 178 11.86 15.82 -27.31
N VAL A 179 12.34 15.78 -26.05
CA VAL A 179 12.77 16.99 -25.33
C VAL A 179 13.97 17.68 -25.98
N CYS A 180 14.93 16.92 -26.53
CA CYS A 180 16.05 17.47 -27.27
C CYS A 180 15.64 18.34 -28.47
N ASN A 181 14.42 18.15 -28.99
CA ASN A 181 13.89 18.91 -30.11
C ASN A 181 12.88 20.00 -29.71
N LYS A 182 12.66 20.23 -28.41
CA LYS A 182 11.74 21.27 -27.91
C LYS A 182 12.38 22.65 -27.81
N THR A 183 11.51 23.65 -27.89
CA THR A 183 11.77 25.08 -27.67
C THR A 183 10.98 25.59 -26.46
N PRO A 184 11.26 26.79 -25.93
CA PRO A 184 10.57 27.35 -24.76
C PRO A 184 9.04 27.46 -24.87
N THR A 185 8.47 27.44 -26.08
CA THR A 185 7.03 27.51 -26.32
C THR A 185 6.35 26.14 -26.43
N ASP A 186 7.13 25.07 -26.52
CA ASP A 186 6.60 23.72 -26.74
C ASP A 186 6.09 23.10 -25.44
N LYS A 187 5.10 22.22 -25.59
CA LYS A 187 4.54 21.45 -24.47
C LYS A 187 5.40 20.22 -24.18
N ILE A 188 5.51 19.90 -22.91
CA ILE A 188 6.16 18.68 -22.42
C ILE A 188 5.14 17.55 -22.43
N ASP A 189 5.58 16.37 -22.88
CA ASP A 189 4.79 15.16 -22.79
C ASP A 189 4.89 14.57 -21.38
N TYR A 190 3.75 14.55 -20.68
CA TYR A 190 3.61 13.93 -19.36
C TYR A 190 2.91 12.57 -19.41
N SER A 191 2.68 11.99 -20.60
CA SER A 191 2.04 10.68 -20.74
C SER A 191 2.76 9.57 -19.94
N TYR A 192 4.07 9.71 -19.76
CA TYR A 192 4.94 8.83 -18.98
C TYR A 192 4.69 8.87 -17.46
N SER A 193 3.86 9.80 -16.96
CA SER A 193 3.38 9.76 -15.58
C SER A 193 2.26 8.74 -15.37
N ASP A 194 1.94 7.90 -16.36
CA ASP A 194 0.89 6.88 -16.32
C ASP A 194 -0.53 7.46 -16.13
N LYS A 195 -0.89 8.41 -17.00
CA LYS A 195 -2.22 9.07 -16.98
C LYS A 195 -3.40 8.10 -17.09
N GLN A 196 -3.19 6.93 -17.70
CA GLN A 196 -4.22 5.88 -17.87
C GLN A 196 -4.19 4.83 -16.75
N HIS A 197 -3.33 5.00 -15.75
CA HIS A 197 -3.18 4.10 -14.60
C HIS A 197 -2.92 2.64 -14.99
N ILE A 198 -2.18 2.41 -16.07
CA ILE A 198 -1.85 1.06 -16.55
C ILE A 198 -0.84 0.39 -15.61
N VAL A 199 0.14 1.16 -15.12
CA VAL A 199 1.21 0.70 -14.25
C VAL A 199 0.85 0.90 -12.77
N ILE A 200 0.23 2.03 -12.44
CA ILE A 200 -0.06 2.42 -11.06
C ILE A 200 -1.13 1.51 -10.45
N ASN A 201 -2.18 1.14 -11.20
CA ASN A 201 -3.26 0.29 -10.67
C ASN A 201 -2.78 -1.03 -10.06
N PRO A 202 -2.05 -1.90 -10.77
CA PRO A 202 -1.56 -3.13 -10.17
C PRO A 202 -0.62 -2.89 -8.99
N LEU A 203 0.24 -1.85 -9.04
CA LEU A 203 1.15 -1.51 -7.93
C LEU A 203 0.40 -1.08 -6.67
N GLN A 204 -0.63 -0.24 -6.80
CA GLN A 204 -1.40 0.21 -5.64
C GLN A 204 -2.29 -0.89 -5.08
N GLU A 205 -2.81 -1.80 -5.93
CA GLU A 205 -3.64 -2.94 -5.53
C GLU A 205 -2.82 -3.93 -4.71
N GLU A 206 -1.62 -4.26 -5.18
CA GLU A 206 -0.67 -5.12 -4.45
C GLU A 206 -0.25 -4.48 -3.12
N PHE A 207 0.10 -3.19 -3.14
CA PHE A 207 0.47 -2.46 -1.94
C PHE A 207 -0.67 -2.43 -0.90
N ALA A 208 -1.91 -2.21 -1.33
CA ALA A 208 -3.08 -2.27 -0.46
C ALA A 208 -3.28 -3.66 0.13
N SER A 209 -3.15 -4.72 -0.68
CA SER A 209 -3.25 -6.11 -0.24
C SER A 209 -2.22 -6.45 0.86
N GLN A 210 -0.96 -6.05 0.67
CA GLN A 210 0.10 -6.26 1.66
C GLN A 210 -0.17 -5.48 2.95
N LEU A 211 -0.63 -4.23 2.86
CA LEU A 211 -0.99 -3.41 4.02
C LEU A 211 -2.13 -4.02 4.84
N VAL A 212 -3.19 -4.48 4.16
CA VAL A 212 -4.34 -5.11 4.82
C VAL A 212 -3.92 -6.40 5.52
N SER A 213 -3.14 -7.23 4.83
CA SER A 213 -2.63 -8.50 5.38
C SER A 213 -1.76 -8.26 6.62
N LYS A 214 -0.91 -7.23 6.60
CA LYS A 214 -0.05 -6.85 7.74
C LYS A 214 -0.84 -6.39 8.98
N GLU A 215 -2.04 -5.86 8.78
CA GLU A 215 -2.96 -5.46 9.85
C GLU A 215 -3.96 -6.58 10.22
N GLY A 216 -3.73 -7.82 9.75
CA GLY A 216 -4.53 -9.01 10.07
C GLY A 216 -5.87 -9.08 9.33
N GLY A 217 -6.03 -8.32 8.25
CA GLY A 217 -7.24 -8.33 7.42
C GLY A 217 -7.12 -9.18 6.16
N VAL A 218 -8.18 -9.13 5.35
CA VAL A 218 -8.21 -9.69 3.99
C VAL A 218 -8.67 -8.61 3.02
N PHE A 219 -7.91 -8.48 1.93
CA PHE A 219 -8.22 -7.57 0.83
C PHE A 219 -8.87 -8.33 -0.31
N PHE A 220 -10.00 -7.83 -0.81
CA PHE A 220 -10.66 -8.36 -2.00
C PHE A 220 -10.72 -7.30 -3.09
N LEU A 221 -10.37 -7.70 -4.30
CA LEU A 221 -10.44 -6.87 -5.50
C LEU A 221 -11.41 -7.51 -6.49
N GLU A 222 -12.51 -6.83 -6.75
CA GLU A 222 -13.59 -7.34 -7.58
C GLU A 222 -13.82 -6.46 -8.80
N LYS A 223 -13.76 -7.07 -9.99
CA LYS A 223 -14.14 -6.41 -11.25
C LYS A 223 -15.59 -6.76 -11.57
N ILE A 224 -16.38 -5.74 -11.88
CA ILE A 224 -17.78 -5.87 -12.28
C ILE A 224 -17.87 -5.61 -13.78
N ASN A 225 -18.01 -6.67 -14.56
CA ASN A 225 -18.13 -6.55 -16.01
C ASN A 225 -19.56 -6.18 -16.41
N PRO A 226 -19.79 -5.21 -17.32
CA PRO A 226 -21.13 -4.84 -17.74
C PRO A 226 -21.99 -6.01 -18.25
N ILE A 227 -21.35 -6.99 -18.88
CA ILE A 227 -21.99 -8.19 -19.45
C ILE A 227 -22.58 -9.09 -18.36
N GLU A 228 -22.04 -9.04 -17.14
CA GLU A 228 -22.49 -9.82 -15.99
C GLU A 228 -23.57 -9.08 -15.17
N THR A 229 -23.95 -7.87 -15.59
CA THR A 229 -24.93 -7.02 -14.89
C THR A 229 -26.30 -7.04 -15.58
N GLU A 230 -27.36 -6.83 -14.80
CA GLU A 230 -28.69 -6.59 -15.33
C GLU A 230 -28.91 -5.08 -15.46
N ASN A 231 -28.72 -4.53 -16.67
CA ASN A 231 -28.81 -3.08 -16.90
C ASN A 231 -27.90 -2.26 -15.95
N GLY A 232 -26.70 -2.76 -15.68
CA GLY A 232 -25.73 -2.15 -14.77
C GLY A 232 -25.89 -2.58 -13.31
N GLU A 233 -27.01 -3.19 -12.91
CA GLU A 233 -27.21 -3.69 -11.55
C GLU A 233 -26.48 -5.01 -11.32
N PHE A 234 -25.88 -5.17 -10.14
CA PHE A 234 -25.14 -6.37 -9.78
C PHE A 234 -25.43 -6.80 -8.34
N PHE A 235 -25.40 -8.12 -8.15
CA PHE A 235 -25.42 -8.80 -6.85
C PHE A 235 -24.45 -9.97 -6.94
N LYS A 236 -23.37 -9.95 -6.15
CA LYS A 236 -22.26 -10.88 -6.31
C LYS A 236 -21.74 -11.37 -4.97
N LYS A 237 -21.70 -12.69 -4.77
CA LYS A 237 -20.96 -13.33 -3.68
C LYS A 237 -19.46 -13.15 -3.92
N ILE A 238 -18.76 -12.65 -2.93
CA ILE A 238 -17.30 -12.47 -2.96
C ILE A 238 -16.61 -13.70 -2.40
N THR A 239 -16.94 -14.07 -1.17
CA THR A 239 -16.31 -15.19 -0.48
C THR A 239 -17.19 -15.67 0.67
N SER A 240 -16.90 -16.83 1.24
CA SER A 240 -17.37 -17.20 2.57
C SER A 240 -16.38 -16.76 3.64
N ARG A 241 -16.83 -16.31 4.81
CA ARG A 241 -15.91 -15.99 5.91
C ARG A 241 -15.07 -17.20 6.34
N PHE A 242 -15.60 -18.41 6.17
CA PHE A 242 -14.90 -19.66 6.52
C PHE A 242 -13.75 -19.99 5.59
N ASP A 243 -13.70 -19.38 4.40
CA ASP A 243 -12.56 -19.49 3.49
C ASP A 243 -11.34 -18.69 3.98
N HIS A 244 -11.51 -17.89 5.04
CA HIS A 244 -10.51 -16.97 5.57
C HIS A 244 -10.36 -17.15 7.09
N PRO A 245 -9.47 -18.03 7.56
CA PRO A 245 -9.29 -18.35 8.98
C PRO A 245 -9.13 -17.12 9.88
N GLN A 246 -8.44 -16.07 9.40
CA GLN A 246 -8.26 -14.82 10.14
C GLN A 246 -9.56 -14.05 10.40
N LEU A 247 -10.64 -14.33 9.67
CA LEU A 247 -11.95 -13.68 9.81
C LEU A 247 -12.97 -14.51 10.61
N VAL A 248 -12.62 -15.73 11.05
CA VAL A 248 -13.58 -16.69 11.65
C VAL A 248 -13.85 -16.42 13.13
N ASP A 249 -12.88 -15.83 13.85
CA ASP A 249 -12.86 -15.82 15.32
C ASP A 249 -13.62 -14.67 16.01
N SER A 250 -14.02 -13.62 15.27
CA SER A 250 -14.78 -12.48 15.83
C SER A 250 -15.77 -11.93 14.78
N GLY A 251 -16.60 -10.95 15.16
CA GLY A 251 -17.39 -10.20 14.19
C GLY A 251 -16.50 -9.65 13.08
N ILE A 252 -17.03 -9.42 11.88
CA ILE A 252 -16.23 -8.92 10.74
C ILE A 252 -16.70 -7.53 10.39
N LYS A 253 -15.77 -6.58 10.39
CA LYS A 253 -16.00 -5.25 9.84
C LYS A 253 -15.49 -5.20 8.41
N VAL A 254 -16.42 -5.06 7.47
CA VAL A 254 -16.10 -4.88 6.05
C VAL A 254 -16.32 -3.42 5.69
N THR A 255 -15.28 -2.79 5.17
CA THR A 255 -15.36 -1.48 4.52
C THR A 255 -15.02 -1.64 3.05
N TYR A 256 -15.49 -0.72 2.22
CA TYR A 256 -15.34 -0.86 0.78
C TYR A 256 -15.16 0.48 0.09
N ARG A 257 -14.60 0.45 -1.11
CA ARG A 257 -14.59 1.57 -2.05
C ARG A 257 -14.89 1.06 -3.45
N GLY A 258 -15.56 1.89 -4.25
CA GLY A 258 -15.98 1.52 -5.59
C GLY A 258 -15.59 2.58 -6.62
N ILE A 259 -15.10 2.12 -7.77
CA ILE A 259 -14.80 2.92 -8.95
C ILE A 259 -15.84 2.55 -10.01
N ASN A 260 -16.47 3.56 -10.62
CA ASN A 260 -17.58 3.40 -11.57
C ASN A 260 -18.80 2.64 -10.97
N THR A 261 -19.06 2.80 -9.68
CA THR A 261 -20.21 2.18 -8.98
C THR A 261 -21.12 3.22 -8.32
N ASN A 262 -22.41 2.95 -8.25
CA ASN A 262 -23.43 3.72 -7.52
C ASN A 262 -24.18 2.79 -6.55
N GLU A 263 -24.63 3.33 -5.42
CA GLU A 263 -25.38 2.59 -4.39
C GLU A 263 -24.69 1.29 -3.94
N LEU A 264 -23.35 1.28 -3.97
CA LEU A 264 -22.56 0.13 -3.55
C LEU A 264 -22.81 -0.17 -2.07
N SER A 265 -23.13 -1.42 -1.77
CA SER A 265 -23.34 -1.92 -0.42
C SER A 265 -22.72 -3.30 -0.24
N VAL A 266 -22.36 -3.60 1.01
CA VAL A 266 -21.94 -4.92 1.45
C VAL A 266 -23.01 -5.46 2.39
N SER A 267 -23.44 -6.69 2.16
CA SER A 267 -24.33 -7.43 3.05
C SER A 267 -23.74 -8.80 3.36
N PHE A 268 -24.23 -9.38 4.46
CA PHE A 268 -23.90 -10.75 4.85
C PHE A 268 -25.13 -11.62 4.62
N HIS A 269 -25.00 -12.61 3.73
CA HIS A 269 -26.03 -13.61 3.52
C HIS A 269 -25.53 -14.92 4.13
N GLN A 270 -26.08 -15.25 5.31
CA GLN A 270 -25.51 -16.29 6.17
C GLN A 270 -24.07 -15.93 6.54
N GLU A 271 -23.10 -16.58 5.91
CA GLU A 271 -21.67 -16.47 6.18
C GLU A 271 -20.89 -15.97 4.97
N ASP A 272 -21.61 -15.60 3.92
CA ASP A 272 -21.05 -15.10 2.68
C ASP A 272 -21.03 -13.56 2.68
N ILE A 273 -19.87 -13.01 2.31
CA ILE A 273 -19.74 -11.59 2.01
C ILE A 273 -20.28 -11.37 0.60
N VAL A 274 -21.27 -10.50 0.49
CA VAL A 274 -21.94 -10.20 -0.78
C VAL A 274 -21.86 -8.71 -1.03
N ILE A 275 -21.60 -8.34 -2.28
CA ILE A 275 -21.73 -6.95 -2.75
C ILE A 275 -22.96 -6.79 -3.61
N SER A 276 -23.57 -5.62 -3.53
CA SER A 276 -24.62 -5.20 -4.46
C SER A 276 -24.51 -3.72 -4.80
N GLY A 277 -25.06 -3.33 -5.94
CA GLY A 277 -25.06 -1.95 -6.40
C GLY A 277 -25.33 -1.85 -7.90
N SER A 278 -24.98 -0.73 -8.50
CA SER A 278 -25.07 -0.52 -9.95
C SER A 278 -23.83 0.16 -10.53
N LEU A 279 -23.57 -0.03 -11.83
CA LEU A 279 -22.54 0.71 -12.56
C LEU A 279 -23.00 2.16 -12.85
N LYS A 280 -22.14 3.15 -12.59
CA LYS A 280 -22.41 4.56 -12.96
C LYS A 280 -22.47 4.71 -14.48
N ASP A 281 -21.40 4.31 -15.17
CA ASP A 281 -21.34 4.12 -16.62
C ASP A 281 -21.50 2.62 -16.93
N LYS A 282 -22.69 2.27 -17.41
CA LYS A 282 -23.10 0.90 -17.73
C LYS A 282 -22.34 0.28 -18.91
N THR A 283 -21.51 1.05 -19.61
CA THR A 283 -20.70 0.56 -20.74
C THR A 283 -19.27 0.19 -20.33
N LYS A 284 -18.86 0.57 -19.11
CA LYS A 284 -17.50 0.34 -18.59
C LYS A 284 -17.54 -0.55 -17.35
N SER A 285 -16.50 -1.34 -17.15
CA SER A 285 -16.38 -2.16 -15.94
C SER A 285 -16.26 -1.29 -14.68
N GLY A 286 -16.81 -1.80 -13.59
CA GLY A 286 -16.62 -1.28 -12.23
C GLY A 286 -15.48 -2.00 -11.52
N THR A 287 -14.95 -1.39 -10.47
CA THR A 287 -13.97 -2.03 -9.58
C THR A 287 -14.36 -1.78 -8.14
N VAL A 288 -14.41 -2.83 -7.33
CA VAL A 288 -14.76 -2.79 -5.92
C VAL A 288 -13.59 -3.33 -5.11
N TRP A 289 -13.14 -2.54 -4.16
CA TRP A 289 -12.14 -2.95 -3.17
C TRP A 289 -12.88 -3.19 -1.86
N LEU A 290 -12.65 -4.34 -1.23
CA LEU A 290 -13.15 -4.63 0.11
C LEU A 290 -11.99 -4.85 1.06
N TYR A 291 -12.10 -4.22 2.22
CA TYR A 291 -11.22 -4.41 3.37
C TYR A 291 -12.02 -5.12 4.44
N ALA A 292 -11.74 -6.39 4.68
CA ALA A 292 -12.35 -7.17 5.74
C ALA A 292 -11.38 -7.30 6.91
N PHE A 293 -11.81 -6.86 8.08
CA PHE A 293 -11.03 -6.98 9.31
C PHE A 293 -11.85 -7.63 10.43
N PRO A 294 -11.21 -8.41 11.33
CA PRO A 294 -11.84 -8.87 12.57
C PRO A 294 -12.23 -7.66 13.45
N GLU A 295 -13.41 -7.67 14.06
CA GLU A 295 -13.91 -6.61 14.94
C GLU A 295 -13.05 -6.46 16.20
N ASP A 296 -12.53 -7.56 16.70
CA ASP A 296 -11.58 -7.55 17.81
C ASP A 296 -10.18 -7.19 17.31
N ASN A 297 -9.78 -5.94 17.57
CA ASN A 297 -8.48 -5.40 17.25
C ASN A 297 -7.36 -6.25 17.88
N PRO A 298 -6.39 -6.84 17.14
CA PRO A 298 -5.24 -7.44 17.77
C PRO A 298 -4.25 -6.34 18.15
N LYS A 299 -4.50 -5.69 19.30
CA LYS A 299 -3.41 -5.44 20.25
C LYS A 299 -3.27 -6.65 21.17
N THR A 300 -3.15 -7.84 20.59
CA THR A 300 -2.28 -8.84 21.17
C THR A 300 -0.98 -8.73 20.40
N ASN A 301 0.05 -8.18 21.05
CA ASN A 301 1.42 -8.56 20.72
C ASN A 301 1.47 -10.10 20.75
N SER A 302 1.34 -10.75 19.60
CA SER A 302 1.83 -12.11 19.39
C SER A 302 3.15 -12.04 18.63
N ASN A 303 4.11 -11.25 19.08
CA ASN A 303 5.37 -11.91 19.46
C ASN A 303 5.20 -12.88 20.63
N GLN A 304 4.31 -13.86 20.50
CA GLN A 304 4.37 -15.06 21.32
C GLN A 304 4.98 -16.14 20.43
N GLU A 305 6.24 -15.92 20.07
CA GLU A 305 7.08 -16.99 19.50
C GLU A 305 6.98 -18.17 20.45
N ILE A 306 6.40 -19.27 19.97
CA ILE A 306 6.40 -20.51 20.73
C ILE A 306 7.87 -20.92 20.84
N PRO A 307 8.42 -21.07 22.05
CA PRO A 307 9.84 -21.34 22.22
C PRO A 307 10.29 -22.53 21.37
N GLN A 308 11.41 -22.41 20.67
CA GLN A 308 11.89 -23.42 19.72
C GLN A 308 11.99 -24.84 20.31
N TRP A 309 12.23 -24.97 21.63
CA TRP A 309 12.26 -26.28 22.29
C TRP A 309 10.92 -27.02 22.26
N ILE A 310 9.80 -26.32 22.09
CA ILE A 310 8.48 -26.92 21.91
C ILE A 310 8.33 -27.54 20.51
N LYS A 311 8.91 -26.92 19.48
CA LYS A 311 8.91 -27.48 18.12
C LYS A 311 9.64 -28.82 18.04
N ASN A 312 10.60 -29.05 18.94
CA ASN A 312 11.26 -30.36 19.06
C ASN A 312 10.28 -31.44 19.53
N ASN A 313 9.32 -31.12 20.41
CA ASN A 313 8.31 -32.09 20.84
C ASN A 313 7.34 -32.43 19.69
N ALA A 314 7.03 -31.48 18.82
CA ALA A 314 6.25 -31.73 17.61
C ALA A 314 7.00 -32.62 16.61
N ALA A 315 8.31 -32.40 16.40
CA ALA A 315 9.16 -33.27 15.60
C ALA A 315 9.18 -34.71 16.15
N TRP A 316 9.40 -34.87 17.45
CA TRP A 316 9.40 -36.19 18.09
C TRP A 316 8.04 -36.88 18.00
N TRP A 317 6.94 -36.13 18.00
CA TRP A 317 5.62 -36.70 17.83
C TRP A 317 5.37 -37.13 16.39
N SER A 318 5.78 -36.35 15.38
CA SER A 318 5.68 -36.75 13.98
C SER A 318 6.57 -37.94 13.62
N GLU A 319 7.71 -38.08 14.30
CA GLU A 319 8.65 -39.21 14.13
C GLU A 319 8.28 -40.44 14.98
N GLU A 320 7.10 -40.44 15.62
CA GLU A 320 6.62 -41.52 16.51
C GLU A 320 7.58 -41.82 17.69
N THR A 321 8.46 -40.87 18.04
CA THR A 321 9.42 -40.98 19.14
C THR A 321 8.76 -40.76 20.50
N ILE A 322 7.69 -39.95 20.55
CA ILE A 322 6.83 -39.78 21.73
C ILE A 322 5.39 -40.20 21.42
N THR A 323 4.64 -40.61 22.46
CA THR A 323 3.27 -41.09 22.31
C THR A 323 2.27 -39.94 22.09
N ASP A 324 1.07 -40.25 21.62
CA ASP A 324 -0.03 -39.26 21.54
C ASP A 324 -0.33 -38.63 22.90
N SER A 325 -0.28 -39.42 23.97
CA SER A 325 -0.48 -38.92 25.33
C SER A 325 0.63 -37.96 25.76
N ASP A 326 1.89 -38.25 25.45
CA ASP A 326 3.02 -37.37 25.79
C ASP A 326 2.90 -36.02 25.07
N PHE A 327 2.53 -36.04 23.78
CA PHE A 327 2.34 -34.84 22.99
C PHE A 327 1.15 -34.01 23.50
N LEU A 328 0.00 -34.65 23.78
CA LEU A 328 -1.18 -33.96 24.32
C LEU A 328 -0.94 -33.36 25.71
N ASN A 329 -0.21 -34.05 26.58
CA ASN A 329 0.22 -33.49 27.87
C ASN A 329 1.12 -32.26 27.68
N GLY A 330 1.97 -32.26 26.65
CA GLY A 330 2.76 -31.11 26.26
C GLY A 330 1.90 -29.91 25.82
N ILE A 331 0.88 -30.16 24.99
CA ILE A 331 -0.10 -29.14 24.56
C ILE A 331 -0.88 -28.59 25.76
N GLU A 332 -1.35 -29.45 26.66
CA GLU A 332 -2.03 -29.06 27.89
C GLU A 332 -1.16 -28.14 28.75
N PHE A 333 0.11 -28.52 28.96
CA PHE A 333 1.08 -27.72 29.69
C PHE A 333 1.27 -26.33 29.07
N LEU A 334 1.37 -26.25 27.74
CA LEU A 334 1.51 -24.99 27.01
C LEU A 334 0.30 -24.07 27.22
N ILE A 335 -0.90 -24.64 27.21
CA ILE A 335 -2.16 -23.92 27.41
C ILE A 335 -2.26 -23.42 28.85
N GLN A 336 -2.05 -24.29 29.84
CA GLN A 336 -2.15 -23.96 31.27
C GLN A 336 -1.15 -22.88 31.70
N ASN A 337 0.05 -22.87 31.11
CA ASN A 337 1.07 -21.86 31.41
C ASN A 337 0.96 -20.61 30.54
N GLY A 338 -0.08 -20.50 29.70
CA GLY A 338 -0.33 -19.34 28.85
C GLY A 338 0.69 -19.12 27.73
N ILE A 339 1.53 -20.13 27.45
CA ILE A 339 2.50 -20.13 26.34
C ILE A 339 1.78 -20.34 25.01
N MET A 340 0.70 -21.13 25.01
CA MET A 340 -0.23 -21.28 23.90
C MET A 340 -1.60 -20.77 24.36
N LYS A 341 -2.16 -19.75 23.69
CA LYS A 341 -3.45 -19.19 24.07
C LYS A 341 -4.55 -19.78 23.20
N ILE A 342 -5.29 -20.72 23.75
CA ILE A 342 -6.54 -21.22 23.16
C ILE A 342 -7.69 -20.64 23.98
N GLN A 343 -8.57 -19.86 23.34
CA GLN A 343 -9.77 -19.36 24.02
C GLN A 343 -10.63 -20.55 24.43
N LYS A 344 -11.27 -20.46 25.60
CA LYS A 344 -11.93 -21.60 26.27
C LYS A 344 -13.03 -22.19 25.37
N VAL A 345 -12.78 -23.36 24.79
CA VAL A 345 -13.73 -24.11 23.97
C VAL A 345 -14.68 -24.89 24.90
N GLU A 346 -15.98 -24.85 24.65
CA GLU A 346 -16.95 -25.70 25.36
C GLU A 346 -16.79 -27.15 24.89
N LYS A 347 -16.44 -28.07 25.82
CA LYS A 347 -16.29 -29.51 25.55
C LYS A 347 -17.63 -30.10 25.10
N ASN A 348 -17.84 -30.23 23.78
CA ASN A 348 -19.09 -30.74 23.20
C ASN A 348 -19.04 -32.22 22.74
N SER A 349 -17.92 -32.92 22.94
CA SER A 349 -17.75 -34.30 22.46
C SER A 349 -16.86 -35.13 23.38
N GLU A 350 -17.16 -36.42 23.49
CA GLU A 350 -16.28 -37.40 24.15
C GLU A 350 -15.04 -37.66 23.27
N PRO A 351 -13.85 -37.82 23.87
CA PRO A 351 -12.60 -38.01 23.13
C PRO A 351 -12.66 -39.26 22.24
N SER A 352 -12.19 -39.15 20.99
CA SER A 352 -11.87 -40.33 20.18
C SER A 352 -10.69 -41.09 20.78
N GLU A 353 -10.73 -42.43 20.75
CA GLU A 353 -9.70 -43.29 21.34
C GLU A 353 -8.31 -43.19 20.65
N GLU A 354 -8.23 -42.72 19.39
CA GLU A 354 -6.98 -42.62 18.63
C GLU A 354 -6.91 -41.34 17.78
N ILE A 355 -5.76 -40.65 17.81
CA ILE A 355 -5.51 -39.46 16.97
C ILE A 355 -5.19 -39.93 15.54
N PRO A 356 -5.93 -39.47 14.51
CA PRO A 356 -5.64 -39.87 13.13
C PRO A 356 -4.21 -39.51 12.70
N SER A 357 -3.55 -40.41 11.97
CA SER A 357 -2.14 -40.22 11.56
C SER A 357 -1.89 -38.98 10.72
N TRP A 358 -2.88 -38.51 9.95
CA TRP A 358 -2.76 -37.29 9.16
C TRP A 358 -2.55 -36.03 10.03
N VAL A 359 -2.94 -36.04 11.30
CA VAL A 359 -2.76 -34.93 12.23
C VAL A 359 -1.27 -34.69 12.52
N ARG A 360 -0.45 -35.76 12.50
CA ARG A 360 0.99 -35.69 12.74
C ARG A 360 1.75 -34.93 11.66
N ASN A 361 1.22 -34.90 10.43
CA ASN A 361 1.81 -34.13 9.33
C ASN A 361 1.87 -32.63 9.67
N ASN A 362 0.86 -32.10 10.37
CA ASN A 362 0.84 -30.69 10.77
C ASN A 362 1.91 -30.39 11.82
N ALA A 363 2.20 -31.35 12.72
CA ALA A 363 3.29 -31.23 13.68
C ALA A 363 4.67 -31.32 13.01
N GLU A 364 4.83 -32.18 12.01
CA GLU A 364 6.04 -32.24 11.17
C GLU A 364 6.28 -30.89 10.48
N TRP A 365 5.28 -30.38 9.76
CA TRP A 365 5.37 -29.10 9.06
C TRP A 365 5.67 -27.93 9.99
N TRP A 366 5.07 -27.92 11.18
CA TRP A 366 5.34 -26.88 12.17
C TRP A 366 6.77 -26.97 12.71
N SER A 367 7.26 -28.18 12.98
CA SER A 367 8.62 -28.40 13.47
C SER A 367 9.70 -27.98 12.46
N LEU A 368 9.41 -28.13 11.16
CA LEU A 368 10.27 -27.73 10.05
C LEU A 368 10.12 -26.24 9.66
N GLY A 369 9.20 -25.50 10.31
CA GLY A 369 8.91 -24.10 10.00
C GLY A 369 8.18 -23.89 8.68
N LEU A 370 7.52 -24.93 8.15
CA LEU A 370 6.71 -24.88 6.93
C LEU A 370 5.31 -24.28 7.17
N ILE A 371 4.83 -24.33 8.41
CA ILE A 371 3.64 -23.59 8.88
C ILE A 371 4.00 -22.74 10.10
N SER A 372 3.31 -21.62 10.28
CA SER A 372 3.59 -20.67 11.37
C SER A 372 3.13 -21.18 12.74
N ASP A 373 3.56 -20.50 13.82
CA ASP A 373 3.07 -20.80 15.18
C ASP A 373 1.56 -20.57 15.27
N GLU A 374 1.07 -19.53 14.59
CA GLU A 374 -0.34 -19.20 14.47
C GLU A 374 -1.13 -20.30 13.75
N ASP A 375 -0.60 -20.81 12.63
CA ASP A 375 -1.24 -21.90 11.85
C ASP A 375 -1.34 -23.19 12.68
N PHE A 376 -0.27 -23.52 13.39
CA PHE A 376 -0.23 -24.72 14.23
C PHE A 376 -1.19 -24.61 15.42
N VAL A 377 -1.22 -23.47 16.12
CA VAL A 377 -2.16 -23.23 17.24
C VAL A 377 -3.61 -23.29 16.75
N SER A 378 -3.89 -22.74 15.58
CA SER A 378 -5.21 -22.80 14.93
C SER A 378 -5.60 -24.24 14.60
N GLY A 379 -4.66 -25.05 14.11
CA GLY A 379 -4.86 -26.48 13.88
C GLY A 379 -5.18 -27.24 15.17
N ILE A 380 -4.45 -26.98 16.26
CA ILE A 380 -4.72 -27.59 17.58
C ILE A 380 -6.12 -27.19 18.09
N LYS A 381 -6.50 -25.91 17.98
CA LYS A 381 -7.84 -25.42 18.34
C LYS A 381 -8.93 -26.17 17.58
N TYR A 382 -8.80 -26.30 16.25
CA TYR A 382 -9.75 -27.04 15.43
C TYR A 382 -9.90 -28.50 15.88
N LEU A 383 -8.77 -29.18 16.15
CA LEU A 383 -8.79 -30.59 16.56
C LEU A 383 -9.51 -30.78 17.91
N ILE A 384 -9.40 -29.81 18.82
CA ILE A 384 -10.13 -29.79 20.10
C ILE A 384 -11.63 -29.57 19.85
N GLU A 385 -11.99 -28.58 19.02
CA GLU A 385 -13.39 -28.26 18.68
C GLU A 385 -14.10 -29.42 17.95
N ALA A 386 -13.37 -30.11 17.07
CA ALA A 386 -13.87 -31.26 16.34
C ALA A 386 -13.93 -32.55 17.19
N GLY A 387 -13.44 -32.53 18.44
CA GLY A 387 -13.37 -33.70 19.31
C GLY A 387 -12.35 -34.76 18.89
N ILE A 388 -11.42 -34.40 17.99
CA ILE A 388 -10.37 -35.29 17.47
C ILE A 388 -9.24 -35.46 18.49
N ILE A 389 -8.94 -34.41 19.26
CA ILE A 389 -8.03 -34.46 20.40
C ILE A 389 -8.71 -33.91 21.64
N ALA A 390 -8.35 -34.45 22.80
CA ALA A 390 -8.76 -33.92 24.09
C ALA A 390 -7.57 -33.83 25.02
N TYR A 391 -7.56 -32.79 25.84
CA TYR A 391 -6.66 -32.64 26.98
C TYR A 391 -7.51 -32.58 28.26
N GLN A 392 -6.94 -32.99 29.40
CA GLN A 392 -7.72 -33.14 30.62
C GLN A 392 -8.01 -31.80 31.27
#